data_AF-A0AAU5ZNA4-F1
#
_entry.id   AF-A0AAU5ZNA4-F1
#
_cell.length_a   1.000
_cell.length_b   1.000
_cell.length_c   1.000
_cell.angle_alpha   90.00
_cell.angle_beta   90.00
_cell.angle_gamma   90.00
#
_symmetry.space_group_name_H-M   'P 1'
#
loop_
_entity.id
_entity.type
_entity.pdbx_description
1 polymer ?
#
loop_
_entity_poly.entity_id
_entity_poly.type
_entity_poly.pdbx_seq_one_letter_code
_entity_poly.pdbx_strand_id
1 'polypeptide(L)'
;MEYGDFDVERRRIVRAWGSELTDPDELAAAVEWLREQAATVPDDADRAKAIRYLTTLDDLVTEARTPESEAVRRASDVLLEASRPDGTPAERRARAKAGMAEIARIAGAAPTVGERDAALEMNETLVQIITMIDLGSGVD
;
A
#
# COMPACT_ATOMS: atom_id res chain seq x y z
N MET A 1 -2.15 23.67 22.98
CA MET A 1 -3.05 22.50 22.82
C MET A 1 -2.58 21.42 23.77
N GLU A 2 -3.46 20.64 24.40
CA GLU A 2 -3.02 19.48 25.20
C GLU A 2 -2.70 18.28 24.30
N TYR A 3 -1.85 17.35 24.75
CA TYR A 3 -1.49 16.17 23.96
C TYR A 3 -2.70 15.32 23.55
N GLY A 4 -3.69 15.22 24.45
CA GLY A 4 -4.94 14.49 24.16
C GLY A 4 -5.68 15.06 22.95
N ASP A 5 -5.75 16.39 22.84
CA ASP A 5 -6.38 17.08 21.72
C ASP A 5 -5.60 16.85 20.43
N PHE A 6 -4.25 16.91 20.50
CA PHE A 6 -3.39 16.59 19.36
C PHE A 6 -3.66 15.18 18.82
N ASP A 7 -3.74 14.17 19.70
CA ASP A 7 -3.97 12.78 19.24
C ASP A 7 -5.40 12.55 18.73
N VAL A 8 -6.38 13.34 19.18
CA VAL A 8 -7.73 13.34 18.59
C VAL A 8 -7.68 13.89 17.16
N GLU A 9 -7.07 15.05 16.94
CA GLU A 9 -6.98 15.66 15.61
C GLU A 9 -6.13 14.81 14.66
N ARG A 10 -4.99 14.28 15.13
CA ARG A 10 -4.18 13.32 14.37
C ARG A 10 -5.02 12.13 13.87
N ARG A 11 -5.79 11.52 14.76
CA ARG A 11 -6.65 10.38 14.40
C ARG A 11 -7.77 10.78 13.46
N ARG A 12 -8.30 11.99 13.59
CA ARG A 12 -9.31 12.53 12.67
C ARG A 12 -8.75 12.66 11.25
N ILE A 13 -7.57 13.26 11.09
CA ILE A 13 -6.89 13.39 9.79
C ILE A 13 -6.69 12.02 9.14
N VAL A 14 -6.15 11.05 9.90
CA VAL A 14 -5.94 9.68 9.39
C VAL A 14 -7.23 8.99 8.97
N ARG A 15 -8.34 9.18 9.73
CA ARG A 15 -9.64 8.57 9.38
C ARG A 15 -10.32 9.24 8.19
N ALA A 16 -10.15 10.54 8.02
CA ALA A 16 -10.73 11.29 6.92
C ALA A 16 -10.02 10.98 5.59
N TRP A 17 -8.72 10.67 5.63
CA TRP A 17 -7.94 10.37 4.43
C TRP A 17 -8.52 9.18 3.64
N GLY A 18 -8.70 9.38 2.33
CA GLY A 18 -9.27 8.41 1.40
C GLY A 18 -10.80 8.32 1.40
N SER A 19 -11.50 9.10 2.24
CA SER A 19 -12.97 9.14 2.28
C SER A 19 -13.52 10.56 2.19
N GLU A 20 -13.24 11.38 3.20
CA GLU A 20 -13.66 12.79 3.27
C GLU A 20 -12.58 13.73 2.75
N LEU A 21 -11.31 13.33 2.92
CA LEU A 21 -10.13 14.05 2.47
C LEU A 21 -9.44 13.21 1.42
N THR A 22 -9.45 13.66 0.16
CA THR A 22 -8.89 12.89 -0.97
C THR A 22 -7.83 13.67 -1.75
N ASP A 23 -7.73 14.98 -1.53
CA ASP A 23 -6.70 15.82 -2.13
C ASP A 23 -5.41 15.76 -1.30
N PRO A 24 -4.27 15.30 -1.86
CA PRO A 24 -2.98 15.27 -1.17
C PRO A 24 -2.51 16.64 -0.67
N ASP A 25 -2.88 17.73 -1.32
CA ASP A 25 -2.50 19.08 -0.90
C ASP A 25 -3.33 19.56 0.29
N GLU A 26 -4.61 19.19 0.37
CA GLU A 26 -5.43 19.43 1.56
C GLU A 26 -4.95 18.59 2.75
N LEU A 27 -4.52 17.34 2.52
CA LEU A 27 -3.86 16.52 3.53
C LEU A 27 -2.58 17.17 4.04
N ALA A 28 -1.70 17.63 3.15
CA ALA A 28 -0.48 18.31 3.54
C ALA A 28 -0.76 19.56 4.38
N ALA A 29 -1.77 20.36 4.00
CA ALA A 29 -2.18 21.53 4.76
C ALA A 29 -2.71 21.18 6.17
N ALA A 30 -3.50 20.10 6.29
CA ALA A 30 -3.99 19.63 7.58
C ALA A 30 -2.86 19.14 8.50
N VAL A 31 -1.86 18.45 7.94
CA VAL A 31 -0.67 18.00 8.69
C VAL A 31 0.18 19.19 9.14
N GLU A 32 0.36 20.21 8.31
CA GLU A 32 1.10 21.43 8.68
C GLU A 32 0.38 22.19 9.79
N TRP A 33 -0.95 22.35 9.70
CA TRP A 33 -1.73 22.94 10.79
C TRP A 33 -1.55 22.15 12.09
N LEU A 34 -1.60 20.82 12.04
CA LEU A 34 -1.41 19.98 13.22
C LEU A 34 0.01 20.11 13.80
N ARG A 35 1.02 20.33 12.95
CA ARG A 35 2.42 20.60 13.35
C ARG A 35 2.54 21.91 14.12
N GLU A 36 1.88 22.97 13.65
CA GLU A 36 1.82 24.24 14.39
C GLU A 36 1.15 24.05 15.76
N GLN A 37 0.07 23.28 15.84
CA GLN A 37 -0.61 23.00 17.11
C GLN A 37 0.26 22.16 18.06
N ALA A 38 0.99 21.17 17.55
CA ALA A 38 1.90 20.33 18.32
C ALA A 38 3.01 21.15 19.00
N ALA A 39 3.48 22.23 18.37
CA ALA A 39 4.48 23.13 18.96
C ALA A 39 3.97 23.85 20.21
N THR A 40 2.64 23.96 20.39
CA THR A 40 1.98 24.59 21.55
C THR A 40 1.70 23.61 22.69
N VAL A 41 2.13 22.35 22.60
CA VAL A 41 1.99 21.36 23.68
C VAL A 41 2.93 21.72 24.84
N PRO A 42 2.40 21.93 26.05
CA PRO A 42 3.16 22.50 27.16
C PRO A 42 4.22 21.54 27.73
N ASP A 43 3.91 20.24 27.81
CA ASP A 43 4.85 19.24 28.30
C ASP A 43 5.86 18.84 27.23
N ASP A 44 7.14 18.84 27.59
CA ASP A 44 8.25 18.58 26.67
C ASP A 44 8.28 17.13 26.17
N ALA A 45 7.92 16.16 27.01
CA ALA A 45 7.92 14.75 26.64
C ALA A 45 6.75 14.44 25.69
N ASP A 46 5.59 15.01 25.97
CA ASP A 46 4.41 14.91 25.12
C ASP A 46 4.61 15.65 23.80
N ARG A 47 5.24 16.82 23.80
CA ARG A 47 5.60 17.55 22.58
C ARG A 47 6.58 16.74 21.72
N ALA A 48 7.60 16.14 22.32
CA ALA A 48 8.50 15.23 21.61
C ALA A 48 7.78 14.00 21.04
N LYS A 49 6.77 13.49 21.75
CA LYS A 49 5.92 12.38 21.27
C LYS A 49 5.03 12.82 20.10
N ALA A 50 4.43 13.99 20.16
CA ALA A 50 3.64 14.56 19.07
C ALA A 50 4.47 14.73 17.79
N ILE A 51 5.71 15.24 17.91
CA ILE A 51 6.65 15.38 16.78
C ILE A 51 6.94 14.03 16.11
N ARG A 52 7.15 12.95 16.88
CA ARG A 52 7.36 11.60 16.29
C ARG A 52 6.16 11.12 15.47
N TYR A 53 4.95 11.43 15.91
CA TYR A 53 3.75 11.05 15.15
C TYR A 53 3.53 11.90 13.89
N LEU A 54 4.02 13.14 13.88
CA LEU A 54 4.00 13.96 12.67
C LEU A 54 4.88 13.36 11.57
N THR A 55 5.99 12.70 11.92
CA THR A 55 6.81 11.97 10.93
C THR A 55 6.00 10.92 10.17
N THR A 56 5.15 10.15 10.86
CA THR A 56 4.26 9.18 10.19
C THR A 56 3.23 9.85 9.29
N LEU A 57 2.79 11.06 9.62
CA LEU A 57 1.89 11.84 8.77
C LEU A 57 2.62 12.44 7.56
N ASP A 58 3.89 12.79 7.69
CA ASP A 58 4.74 13.23 6.58
C ASP A 58 4.95 12.10 5.57
N ASP A 59 5.13 10.87 6.05
CA ASP A 59 5.18 9.67 5.20
C ASP A 59 3.86 9.51 4.44
N LEU A 60 2.71 9.64 5.12
CA LEU A 60 1.39 9.57 4.49
C LEU A 60 1.19 10.66 3.42
N VAL A 61 1.62 11.90 3.67
CA VAL A 61 1.56 12.99 2.68
C VAL A 61 2.44 12.68 1.47
N THR A 62 3.61 12.10 1.71
CA THR A 62 4.54 11.69 0.64
C THR A 62 3.92 10.59 -0.21
N GLU A 63 3.33 9.58 0.41
CA GLU A 63 2.58 8.52 -0.28
C GLU A 63 1.40 9.08 -1.06
N ALA A 64 0.60 9.97 -0.46
CA ALA A 64 -0.56 10.60 -1.09
C ALA A 64 -0.21 11.40 -2.35
N ARG A 65 0.95 12.07 -2.34
CA ARG A 65 1.46 12.86 -3.48
C ARG A 65 2.20 12.02 -4.51
N THR A 66 2.53 10.78 -4.17
CA THR A 66 3.15 9.86 -5.10
C THR A 66 2.06 9.39 -6.06
N PRO A 67 2.18 9.66 -7.38
CA PRO A 67 1.22 9.16 -8.35
C PRO A 67 1.11 7.65 -8.22
N GLU A 68 -0.11 7.11 -8.34
CA GLU A 68 -0.33 5.67 -8.32
C GLU A 68 0.64 5.00 -9.31
N SER A 69 1.48 4.07 -8.80
CA SER A 69 2.48 3.42 -9.63
C SER A 69 1.78 2.64 -10.73
N GLU A 70 1.96 3.10 -11.97
CA GLU A 70 1.39 2.43 -13.13
C GLU A 70 1.92 0.98 -13.24
N ALA A 71 3.18 0.74 -12.84
CA ALA A 71 3.76 -0.59 -12.82
C ALA A 71 3.06 -1.50 -11.80
N VAL A 72 2.88 -1.04 -10.56
CA VAL A 72 2.20 -1.82 -9.50
C VAL A 72 0.74 -2.05 -9.87
N ARG A 73 0.03 -1.05 -10.41
CA ARG A 73 -1.35 -1.20 -10.87
C ARG A 73 -1.48 -2.24 -11.98
N ARG A 74 -0.63 -2.16 -13.01
CA ARG A 74 -0.61 -3.16 -14.10
C ARG A 74 -0.28 -4.56 -13.59
N ALA A 75 0.64 -4.70 -12.64
CA ALA A 75 0.96 -6.00 -12.03
C ALA A 75 -0.25 -6.55 -11.24
N SER A 76 -0.99 -5.68 -10.55
CA SER A 76 -2.23 -6.06 -9.85
C SER A 76 -3.31 -6.55 -10.82
N ASP A 77 -3.52 -5.86 -11.94
CA ASP A 77 -4.45 -6.29 -12.98
C ASP A 77 -4.10 -7.69 -13.52
N VAL A 78 -2.81 -7.96 -13.74
CA VAL A 78 -2.31 -9.28 -14.18
C VAL A 78 -2.54 -10.34 -13.10
N LEU A 79 -2.28 -10.03 -11.82
CA LEU A 79 -2.56 -10.94 -10.70
C LEU A 79 -4.04 -11.32 -10.64
N LEU A 80 -4.94 -10.34 -10.76
CA LEU A 80 -6.38 -10.57 -10.72
C LEU A 80 -6.85 -11.49 -11.85
N GLU A 81 -6.32 -11.30 -13.07
CA GLU A 81 -6.62 -12.19 -14.20
C GLU A 81 -6.02 -13.59 -14.00
N ALA A 82 -4.76 -13.66 -13.58
CA ALA A 82 -4.03 -14.91 -13.44
C ALA A 82 -4.54 -15.80 -12.29
N SER A 83 -5.17 -15.19 -11.28
CA SER A 83 -5.71 -15.88 -10.10
C SER A 83 -7.13 -16.42 -10.27
N ARG A 84 -7.78 -16.16 -11.42
CA ARG A 84 -9.17 -16.59 -11.62
C ARG A 84 -9.34 -18.11 -11.45
N PRO A 85 -10.44 -18.57 -10.81
CA PRO A 85 -10.64 -19.98 -10.46
C PRO A 85 -11.19 -20.84 -11.60
N ASP A 86 -11.52 -20.26 -12.75
CA ASP A 86 -12.11 -20.95 -13.90
C ASP A 86 -11.10 -21.80 -14.68
N GLY A 87 -11.60 -22.82 -15.37
CA GLY A 87 -10.80 -23.75 -16.17
C GLY A 87 -10.35 -24.99 -15.41
N THR A 88 -9.72 -25.91 -16.14
CA THR A 88 -9.12 -27.13 -15.60
C THR A 88 -7.89 -26.81 -14.73
N PRO A 89 -7.47 -27.72 -13.83
CA PRO A 89 -6.23 -27.56 -13.06
C PRO A 89 -5.01 -27.22 -13.92
N ALA A 90 -4.87 -27.85 -15.09
CA ALA A 90 -3.78 -27.60 -16.02
C ALA A 90 -3.83 -26.18 -16.61
N GLU A 91 -5.01 -25.72 -17.05
CA GLU A 91 -5.21 -24.36 -17.58
C GLU A 91 -4.95 -23.30 -16.51
N ARG A 92 -5.47 -23.51 -15.29
CA ARG A 92 -5.24 -22.61 -14.16
C ARG A 92 -3.76 -22.50 -13.81
N ARG A 93 -3.04 -23.62 -13.79
CA ARG A 93 -1.58 -23.64 -13.56
C ARG A 93 -0.82 -22.92 -14.67
N ALA A 94 -1.19 -23.12 -15.93
CA ALA A 94 -0.58 -22.43 -17.06
C ALA A 94 -0.81 -20.93 -16.98
N ARG A 95 -2.04 -20.50 -16.63
CA ARG A 95 -2.41 -19.09 -16.46
C ARG A 95 -1.63 -18.43 -15.33
N ALA A 96 -1.55 -19.07 -14.16
CA ALA A 96 -0.77 -18.57 -13.03
C ALA A 96 0.72 -18.39 -13.41
N LYS A 97 1.32 -19.36 -14.12
CA LYS A 97 2.71 -19.24 -14.59
C LYS A 97 2.90 -18.10 -15.60
N ALA A 98 1.95 -17.93 -16.52
CA ALA A 98 1.99 -16.82 -17.48
C ALA A 98 1.86 -15.46 -16.76
N GLY A 99 0.96 -15.36 -15.77
CA GLY A 99 0.82 -14.19 -14.91
C GLY A 99 2.12 -13.85 -14.19
N MET A 100 2.81 -14.85 -13.62
CA MET A 100 4.10 -14.61 -12.94
C MET A 100 5.17 -14.06 -13.88
N ALA A 101 5.26 -14.60 -15.11
CA ALA A 101 6.21 -14.12 -16.10
C ALA A 101 5.92 -12.67 -16.52
N GLU A 102 4.64 -12.33 -16.68
CA GLU A 102 4.22 -10.98 -17.05
C GLU A 102 4.44 -9.97 -15.90
N ILE A 103 4.15 -10.35 -14.65
CA ILE A 103 4.45 -9.54 -13.47
C ILE A 103 5.97 -9.29 -13.37
N ALA A 104 6.80 -10.31 -13.59
CA ALA A 104 8.26 -10.15 -13.61
C ALA A 104 8.73 -9.20 -14.72
N ARG A 105 8.08 -9.21 -15.89
CA ARG A 105 8.36 -8.28 -16.98
C ARG A 105 7.99 -6.84 -16.61
N ILE A 106 6.83 -6.64 -15.97
CA ILE A 106 6.38 -5.33 -15.49
C ILE A 106 7.35 -4.81 -14.43
N ALA A 107 7.71 -5.63 -13.46
CA ALA A 107 8.69 -5.29 -12.42
C ALA A 107 10.05 -4.90 -13.02
N GLY A 108 10.52 -5.63 -14.05
CA GLY A 108 11.77 -5.31 -14.75
C GLY A 108 11.77 -3.96 -15.48
N ALA A 109 10.58 -3.40 -15.74
CA ALA A 109 10.41 -2.08 -16.33
C ALA A 109 10.02 -0.99 -15.31
N ALA A 110 9.92 -1.33 -14.02
CA ALA A 110 9.52 -0.39 -12.99
C ALA A 110 10.58 0.71 -12.77
N PRO A 111 10.17 1.97 -12.57
CA PRO A 111 11.08 3.11 -12.47
C PRO A 111 11.87 3.13 -11.14
N THR A 112 11.35 2.50 -10.09
CA THR A 112 11.99 2.45 -8.77
C THR A 112 12.16 1.01 -8.29
N VAL A 113 13.15 0.80 -7.42
CA VAL A 113 13.37 -0.50 -6.77
C VAL A 113 12.16 -0.89 -5.92
N GLY A 114 11.52 0.07 -5.24
CA GLY A 114 10.32 -0.18 -4.45
C GLY A 114 9.14 -0.67 -5.31
N GLU A 115 8.88 -0.05 -6.45
CA GLU A 115 7.83 -0.49 -7.37
C GLU A 115 8.13 -1.85 -8.00
N ARG A 116 9.41 -2.12 -8.31
CA ARG A 116 9.85 -3.44 -8.77
C ARG A 116 9.55 -4.51 -7.72
N ASP A 117 9.96 -4.26 -6.48
CA ASP A 117 9.84 -5.25 -5.40
C ASP A 117 8.35 -5.47 -5.05
N ALA A 118 7.56 -4.40 -4.95
CA ALA A 118 6.10 -4.49 -4.74
C ALA A 118 5.38 -5.27 -5.86
N ALA A 119 5.77 -5.07 -7.12
CA ALA A 119 5.22 -5.88 -8.22
C ALA A 119 5.62 -7.35 -8.09
N LEU A 120 6.87 -7.66 -7.73
CA LEU A 120 7.34 -9.05 -7.59
C LEU A 120 6.68 -9.79 -6.42
N GLU A 121 6.37 -9.13 -5.31
CA GLU A 121 5.65 -9.73 -4.17
C GLU A 121 4.30 -10.33 -4.58
N MET A 122 3.63 -9.77 -5.59
CA MET A 122 2.37 -10.32 -6.10
C MET A 122 2.50 -11.76 -6.63
N ASN A 123 3.69 -12.18 -7.05
CA ASN A 123 3.94 -13.55 -7.49
C ASN A 123 3.75 -14.57 -6.37
N GLU A 124 3.90 -14.19 -5.10
CA GLU A 124 3.71 -15.10 -3.97
C GLU A 124 2.30 -15.72 -3.96
N THR A 125 1.29 -14.92 -4.29
CA THR A 125 -0.09 -15.38 -4.37
C THR A 125 -0.27 -16.41 -5.50
N LEU A 126 0.35 -16.20 -6.66
CA LEU A 126 0.29 -17.14 -7.78
C LEU A 126 1.04 -18.45 -7.48
N VAL A 127 2.15 -18.39 -6.74
CA VAL A 127 2.87 -19.57 -6.24
C VAL A 127 1.98 -20.39 -5.30
N GLN A 128 1.26 -19.73 -4.39
CA GLN A 128 0.31 -20.42 -3.50
C GLN A 128 -0.81 -21.11 -4.28
N ILE A 129 -1.36 -20.46 -5.31
CA ILE A 129 -2.39 -21.06 -6.18
C ILE A 129 -1.85 -22.31 -6.89
N ILE A 130 -0.65 -22.25 -7.46
CA ILE A 130 -0.02 -23.41 -8.12
C ILE A 130 0.17 -24.54 -7.11
N THR A 131 0.63 -24.22 -5.90
CA THR A 131 0.86 -25.19 -4.83
C THR A 131 -0.45 -25.88 -4.43
N MET A 132 -1.54 -25.13 -4.26
CA MET A 132 -2.86 -25.69 -3.95
C MET A 132 -3.38 -26.59 -5.07
N ILE A 133 -3.19 -26.21 -6.33
CA ILE A 133 -3.57 -27.03 -7.49
C ILE A 133 -2.77 -28.35 -7.48
N ASP A 134 -1.47 -28.28 -7.24
CA ASP A 134 -0.60 -29.47 -7.24
C ASP A 134 -0.95 -30.43 -6.10
N LEU A 135 -1.28 -29.91 -4.91
CA LEU A 135 -1.73 -30.71 -3.77
C LEU A 135 -3.13 -31.33 -3.98
N GLY A 136 -4.04 -30.60 -4.63
CA GLY A 136 -5.38 -31.09 -4.95
C GLY A 136 -5.45 -32.09 -6.11
N SER A 137 -4.42 -32.13 -6.95
CA SER A 137 -4.32 -33.04 -8.11
C SER A 137 -3.63 -34.38 -7.78
N GLY A 138 -3.18 -34.56 -6.53
CA GLY A 138 -2.47 -35.76 -6.06
C GLY A 138 -3.38 -36.84 -5.44
N VAL A 139 -4.70 -36.70 -5.57
CA VAL A 139 -5.69 -37.67 -5.10
C VAL A 139 -6.49 -38.16 -6.31
N ASP A 140 -5.87 -39.03 -7.11
CA ASP A 140 -6.53 -39.91 -8.09
C ASP A 140 -5.81 -41.26 -8.11
#